data_AF-A0A0A1U9G1-F1
#
_entry.id   AF-A0A0A1U9G1-F1
#
_cell.length_a   1.000
_cell.length_b   1.000
_cell.length_c   1.000
_cell.angle_alpha   90.00
_cell.angle_beta   90.00
_cell.angle_gamma   90.00
#
_symmetry.space_group_name_H-M   'P 1'
#
loop_
_entity.id
_entity.type
_entity.pdbx_description
1 polymer ?
#
loop_
_entity_poly.entity_id
_entity_poly.type
_entity_poly.pdbx_seq_one_letter_code
_entity_poly.pdbx_strand_id
1 'polypeptide(L)'
;MFILILGFVAFAFSFSDFNDQPFQFEDSEKISDEELLLLLVTQDQGNDWLRILQLLIDKLRHYPQLSDSTFEEHIKLIIEGQQMLLKKIGTILNRKVFGNSDINELMDLLRTSVTQGRHTSRLWFYLYGVHGMMEKLSRAVGIRESVKAQMYNEFVLPVTYFEKQLQLIEKLLRKPLFRHNREYERTRDAFSLFVRTGRTAQAEWSKNFGATENKEKFKLEHFSLTLYRRSQDSRITRRRRTRSLSATK
;
A
#
# COMPACT_ATOMS: atom_id res chain seq x y z
N MET A 1 51.93 27.97 28.76
CA MET A 1 50.92 27.52 29.74
C MET A 1 49.71 27.04 28.96
N PHE A 2 49.48 25.72 29.01
CA PHE A 2 48.32 24.92 28.60
C PHE A 2 47.66 25.02 27.21
N ILE A 3 47.40 23.80 26.74
CA ILE A 3 46.92 23.27 25.46
C ILE A 3 45.41 22.98 25.53
N LEU A 4 44.71 23.08 24.39
CA LEU A 4 43.68 22.13 23.90
C LEU A 4 43.35 22.53 22.43
N ILE A 5 43.81 21.85 21.35
CA ILE A 5 43.45 20.49 20.84
C ILE A 5 41.91 20.40 20.77
N LEU A 6 41.20 20.17 19.66
CA LEU A 6 41.38 19.55 18.34
C LEU A 6 40.24 20.13 17.46
N GLY A 7 40.38 20.37 16.17
CA GLY A 7 40.28 19.29 15.20
C GLY A 7 39.43 19.74 14.00
N PHE A 8 40.12 20.33 13.03
CA PHE A 8 39.72 20.37 11.63
C PHE A 8 39.34 18.95 11.17
N VAL A 9 38.27 18.78 10.39
CA VAL A 9 38.19 17.94 9.17
C VAL A 9 36.72 17.82 8.73
N ALA A 10 36.54 18.02 7.43
CA ALA A 10 35.33 17.89 6.64
C ALA A 10 34.48 16.65 6.95
N PHE A 11 33.17 16.83 7.01
CA PHE A 11 32.21 15.78 6.65
C PHE A 11 31.59 16.14 5.31
N ALA A 12 32.43 16.04 4.27
CA ALA A 12 31.93 15.78 2.93
C ALA A 12 31.21 14.43 2.98
N PHE A 13 30.03 14.39 2.37
CA PHE A 13 29.26 13.19 2.14
C PHE A 13 30.10 12.11 1.44
N SER A 14 30.62 11.16 2.20
CA SER A 14 30.98 9.84 1.68
C SER A 14 29.70 8.99 1.65
N PHE A 15 28.90 9.13 0.59
CA PHE A 15 27.98 8.08 0.13
C PHE A 15 28.72 7.12 -0.82
N SER A 16 29.82 6.54 -0.34
CA SER A 16 30.41 5.31 -0.88
C SER A 16 30.93 4.53 0.33
N ASP A 17 30.58 3.24 0.40
CA ASP A 17 31.06 2.21 1.35
C ASP A 17 30.07 1.63 2.37
N PHE A 18 28.79 2.00 2.35
CA PHE A 18 27.75 1.21 3.04
C PHE A 18 27.16 0.08 2.17
N ASN A 19 27.98 -0.61 1.35
CA ASN A 19 27.47 -1.64 0.44
C ASN A 19 28.15 -3.01 0.51
N ASP A 20 29.11 -3.23 1.42
CA ASP A 20 29.83 -4.50 1.53
C ASP A 20 30.00 -5.00 2.96
N GLN A 21 28.89 -5.10 3.69
CA GLN A 21 28.77 -6.15 4.71
C GLN A 21 27.85 -7.24 4.17
N PRO A 22 28.25 -8.52 4.16
CA PRO A 22 27.30 -9.60 3.97
C PRO A 22 26.38 -9.58 5.18
N PHE A 23 25.18 -9.01 5.03
CA PHE A 23 24.10 -9.24 5.99
C PHE A 23 23.87 -10.75 6.04
N GLN A 24 24.41 -11.41 7.06
CA GLN A 24 23.95 -12.72 7.47
C GLN A 24 22.54 -12.51 8.00
N PHE A 25 21.55 -12.70 7.14
CA PHE A 25 20.15 -12.68 7.54
C PHE A 25 19.85 -13.99 8.28
N GLU A 26 20.26 -14.11 9.54
CA GLU A 26 19.95 -15.29 10.36
C GLU A 26 18.43 -15.51 10.53
N ASP A 27 17.62 -14.46 10.36
CA ASP A 27 16.15 -14.50 10.40
C ASP A 27 15.50 -13.91 9.14
N SER A 28 15.65 -14.58 7.99
CA SER A 28 14.91 -14.20 6.78
C SER A 28 14.41 -15.37 5.95
N GLU A 29 13.26 -15.15 5.34
CA GLU A 29 12.65 -16.08 4.38
C GLU A 29 12.80 -15.55 2.96
N LYS A 30 13.17 -16.41 2.00
CA LYS A 30 13.22 -16.00 0.58
C LYS A 30 11.82 -15.78 0.05
N ILE A 31 11.66 -14.73 -0.75
CA ILE A 31 10.42 -14.44 -1.49
C ILE A 31 10.36 -15.36 -2.70
N SER A 32 9.26 -16.11 -2.82
CA SER A 32 8.94 -16.91 -4.02
C SER A 32 8.43 -16.03 -5.16
N ASP A 33 8.42 -16.56 -6.39
CA ASP A 33 7.93 -15.82 -7.56
C ASP A 33 6.46 -15.39 -7.42
N GLU A 34 5.63 -16.20 -6.78
CA GLU A 34 4.23 -15.88 -6.52
C GLU A 34 4.07 -14.73 -5.52
N GLU A 35 4.87 -14.73 -4.45
CA GLU A 35 4.89 -13.65 -3.45
C GLU A 35 5.46 -12.36 -4.04
N LEU A 36 6.48 -12.47 -4.89
CA LEU A 36 7.05 -11.35 -5.61
C LEU A 36 6.00 -10.69 -6.51
N LEU A 37 5.24 -11.50 -7.27
CA LEU A 37 4.15 -11.02 -8.10
C LEU A 37 3.07 -10.33 -7.26
N LEU A 38 2.65 -10.95 -6.15
CA LEU A 38 1.64 -10.39 -5.27
C LEU A 38 2.06 -9.03 -4.68
N LEU A 39 3.32 -8.90 -4.25
CA LEU A 39 3.86 -7.65 -3.72
C LEU A 39 3.91 -6.55 -4.80
N LEU A 40 4.38 -6.88 -6.02
CA LEU A 40 4.42 -5.93 -7.14
C LEU A 40 3.04 -5.41 -7.49
N VAL A 41 2.08 -6.32 -7.65
CA VAL A 41 0.71 -5.98 -8.02
C VAL A 41 0.03 -5.19 -6.91
N THR A 42 0.25 -5.55 -5.65
CA THR A 42 -0.24 -4.77 -4.50
C THR A 42 0.34 -3.36 -4.53
N GLN A 43 1.64 -3.21 -4.80
CA GLN A 43 2.27 -1.90 -4.86
C GLN A 43 1.71 -1.03 -5.99
N ASP A 44 1.59 -1.56 -7.19
CA ASP A 44 1.13 -0.81 -8.37
C ASP A 44 -0.36 -0.42 -8.23
N GLN A 45 -1.20 -1.35 -7.76
CA GLN A 45 -2.63 -1.08 -7.54
C GLN A 45 -2.86 -0.10 -6.40
N GLY A 46 -2.06 -0.17 -5.34
CA GLY A 46 -2.08 0.81 -4.26
C GLY A 46 -1.74 2.21 -4.77
N ASN A 47 -0.68 2.34 -5.58
CA ASN A 47 -0.31 3.62 -6.19
C ASN A 47 -1.43 4.20 -7.07
N ASP A 48 -2.11 3.35 -7.83
CA ASP A 48 -3.23 3.76 -8.65
C ASP A 48 -4.44 4.23 -7.85
N TRP A 49 -4.72 3.57 -6.72
CA TRP A 49 -5.78 4.02 -5.82
C TRP A 49 -5.43 5.36 -5.14
N LEU A 50 -4.18 5.56 -4.74
CA LEU A 50 -3.75 6.85 -4.17
C LEU A 50 -3.95 8.01 -5.17
N ARG A 51 -3.68 7.78 -6.45
CA ARG A 51 -3.97 8.77 -7.51
C ARG A 51 -5.46 9.07 -7.59
N ILE A 52 -6.32 8.06 -7.51
CA ILE A 52 -7.79 8.24 -7.49
C ILE A 52 -8.21 9.07 -6.28
N LEU A 53 -7.69 8.77 -5.09
CA LEU A 53 -8.00 9.54 -3.88
C LEU A 53 -7.56 11.01 -3.98
N GLN A 54 -6.41 11.28 -4.60
CA GLN A 54 -5.96 12.65 -4.84
C GLN A 54 -6.88 13.39 -5.81
N LEU A 55 -7.25 12.75 -6.92
CA LEU A 55 -8.23 13.30 -7.87
C LEU A 55 -9.58 13.56 -7.22
N LEU A 56 -10.00 12.68 -6.31
CA LEU A 56 -11.24 12.84 -5.56
C LEU A 56 -11.21 14.08 -4.67
N ILE A 57 -10.11 14.31 -3.94
CA ILE A 57 -9.92 15.55 -3.14
C ILE A 57 -10.04 16.79 -4.04
N ASP A 58 -9.36 16.78 -5.19
CA ASP A 58 -9.37 17.93 -6.10
C ASP A 58 -10.78 18.21 -6.64
N LYS A 59 -11.54 17.15 -6.95
CA LYS A 59 -12.96 17.27 -7.36
C LYS A 59 -13.86 17.78 -6.23
N LEU A 60 -13.69 17.28 -5.00
CA LEU A 60 -14.46 17.74 -3.85
C LEU A 60 -14.26 19.23 -3.59
N ARG A 61 -13.02 19.73 -3.75
CA ARG A 61 -12.71 21.16 -3.65
C ARG A 61 -13.28 21.98 -4.81
N HIS A 62 -13.33 21.40 -6.00
CA HIS A 62 -13.90 22.05 -7.18
C HIS A 62 -15.43 22.20 -7.09
N TYR A 63 -16.11 21.34 -6.31
CA TYR A 63 -17.56 21.38 -6.09
C TYR A 63 -17.89 21.74 -4.63
N PRO A 64 -17.99 23.03 -4.26
CA PRO A 64 -18.19 23.47 -2.87
C PRO A 64 -19.42 22.86 -2.19
N GLN A 65 -20.48 22.58 -2.95
CA GLN A 65 -21.69 21.92 -2.47
C GLN A 65 -21.47 20.47 -2.03
N LEU A 66 -20.32 19.87 -2.34
CA LEU A 66 -19.89 18.55 -1.89
C LEU A 66 -18.86 18.62 -0.77
N SER A 67 -18.20 19.77 -0.55
CA SER A 67 -17.08 19.87 0.39
C SER A 67 -17.46 19.45 1.81
N ASP A 68 -16.61 18.61 2.38
CA ASP A 68 -16.67 18.14 3.76
C ASP A 68 -15.22 18.05 4.25
N SER A 69 -14.79 19.05 5.01
CA SER A 69 -13.40 19.16 5.47
C SER A 69 -12.97 17.96 6.29
N THR A 70 -13.89 17.34 7.03
CA THR A 70 -13.60 16.15 7.84
C THR A 70 -13.34 14.96 6.91
N PHE A 71 -14.21 14.73 5.93
CA PHE A 71 -14.05 13.67 4.96
C PHE A 71 -12.77 13.84 4.13
N GLU A 72 -12.51 15.05 3.63
CA GLU A 72 -11.29 15.39 2.89
C GLU A 72 -10.02 15.13 3.71
N GLU A 73 -10.01 15.52 4.99
CA GLU A 73 -8.87 15.26 5.88
C GLU A 73 -8.65 13.77 6.12
N HIS A 74 -9.73 12.99 6.26
CA HIS A 74 -9.61 11.54 6.36
C HIS A 74 -9.01 10.91 5.10
N ILE A 75 -9.36 11.40 3.91
CA ILE A 75 -8.74 10.92 2.66
C ILE A 75 -7.23 11.20 2.67
N LYS A 76 -6.80 12.40 3.07
CA LYS A 76 -5.36 12.72 3.15
C LYS A 76 -4.61 11.79 4.09
N LEU A 77 -5.16 11.54 5.28
CA LEU A 77 -4.54 10.64 6.25
C LEU A 77 -4.53 9.18 5.76
N ILE A 78 -5.52 8.76 4.97
CA ILE A 78 -5.49 7.46 4.27
C ILE A 78 -4.36 7.44 3.26
N ILE A 79 -4.20 8.50 2.46
CA ILE A 79 -3.13 8.60 1.47
C ILE A 79 -1.77 8.45 2.15
N GLU A 80 -1.52 9.21 3.22
CA GLU A 80 -0.27 9.13 4.00
C GLU A 80 -0.02 7.73 4.56
N GLY A 81 -1.03 7.13 5.20
CA GLY A 81 -0.94 5.77 5.76
C GLY A 81 -0.61 4.71 4.71
N GLN A 82 -1.28 4.79 3.55
CA GLN A 82 -1.05 3.85 2.44
C GLN A 82 0.29 4.10 1.75
N GLN A 83 0.76 5.34 1.65
CA GLN A 83 2.10 5.63 1.13
C GLN A 83 3.20 4.98 1.99
N MET A 84 3.07 5.03 3.32
CA MET A 84 3.98 4.32 4.23
C MET A 84 3.96 2.81 3.99
N LEU A 85 2.77 2.22 3.88
CA LEU A 85 2.59 0.80 3.57
C LEU A 85 3.26 0.41 2.24
N LEU A 86 3.00 1.15 1.16
CA LEU A 86 3.53 0.88 -0.18
C LEU A 86 5.04 1.09 -0.25
N LYS A 87 5.58 2.06 0.51
CA LYS A 87 7.03 2.24 0.67
C LYS A 87 7.65 1.03 1.36
N LYS A 88 7.00 0.49 2.39
CA LYS A 88 7.48 -0.71 3.08
C LYS A 88 7.50 -1.94 2.18
N ILE A 89 6.44 -2.13 1.39
CA ILE A 89 6.40 -3.15 0.32
C ILE A 89 7.56 -2.95 -0.67
N GLY A 90 7.86 -1.72 -1.07
CA GLY A 90 9.00 -1.39 -1.94
C GLY A 90 10.35 -1.79 -1.35
N THR A 91 10.55 -1.58 -0.05
CA THR A 91 11.77 -2.02 0.65
C THR A 91 11.91 -3.55 0.60
N ILE A 92 10.82 -4.29 0.85
CA ILE A 92 10.80 -5.77 0.79
C ILE A 92 11.09 -6.25 -0.64
N LEU A 93 10.48 -5.64 -1.65
CA LEU A 93 10.71 -5.94 -3.07
C LEU A 93 12.17 -5.74 -3.47
N ASN A 94 12.80 -4.66 -3.00
CA ASN A 94 14.20 -4.37 -3.28
C ASN A 94 15.15 -5.38 -2.62
N ARG A 95 14.85 -5.79 -1.38
CA ARG A 95 15.65 -6.77 -0.61
C ARG A 95 15.43 -8.20 -1.09
N LYS A 96 14.26 -8.52 -1.66
CA LYS A 96 13.86 -9.86 -2.13
C LYS A 96 13.86 -10.93 -1.04
N VAL A 97 13.73 -10.52 0.20
CA VAL A 97 13.64 -11.38 1.39
C VAL A 97 12.62 -10.81 2.36
N PHE A 98 11.94 -11.68 3.08
CA PHE A 98 11.11 -11.33 4.22
C PHE A 98 11.95 -11.38 5.49
N GLY A 99 12.45 -10.23 5.95
CA GLY A 99 13.09 -10.11 7.25
C GLY A 99 12.08 -9.85 8.36
N ASN A 100 12.34 -10.35 9.57
CA ASN A 100 11.45 -10.18 10.74
C ASN A 100 11.06 -8.72 10.99
N SER A 101 12.02 -7.79 11.01
CA SER A 101 11.75 -6.36 11.19
C SER A 101 10.87 -5.80 10.08
N ASP A 102 11.09 -6.23 8.83
CA ASP A 102 10.30 -5.72 7.70
C ASP A 102 8.85 -6.18 7.75
N ILE A 103 8.63 -7.45 8.09
CA ILE A 103 7.28 -8.00 8.20
C ILE A 103 6.56 -7.49 9.45
N ASN A 104 7.24 -7.34 10.59
CA ASN A 104 6.62 -6.78 11.79
C ASN A 104 6.04 -5.38 11.53
N GLU A 105 6.83 -4.50 10.91
CA GLU A 105 6.38 -3.15 10.56
C GLU A 105 5.27 -3.18 9.48
N LEU A 106 5.38 -4.04 8.47
CA LEU A 106 4.33 -4.22 7.46
C LEU A 106 2.99 -4.63 8.11
N MET A 107 3.04 -5.61 9.02
CA MET A 107 1.86 -6.13 9.71
C MET A 107 1.26 -5.09 10.64
N ASP A 108 2.08 -4.28 11.32
CA ASP A 108 1.58 -3.20 12.17
C ASP A 108 0.91 -2.07 11.36
N LEU A 109 1.50 -1.69 10.22
CA LEU A 109 0.90 -0.74 9.28
C LEU A 109 -0.44 -1.23 8.75
N LEU A 110 -0.50 -2.50 8.34
CA LEU A 110 -1.74 -3.15 7.91
C LEU A 110 -2.77 -3.11 9.03
N ARG A 111 -2.46 -3.68 10.20
CA ARG A 111 -3.38 -3.74 11.34
C ARG A 111 -3.93 -2.36 11.70
N THR A 112 -3.05 -1.37 11.85
CA THR A 112 -3.43 0.00 12.22
C THR A 112 -4.34 0.64 11.16
N SER A 113 -4.15 0.31 9.89
CA SER A 113 -4.99 0.83 8.81
C SER A 113 -6.45 0.36 8.86
N VAL A 114 -6.75 -0.80 9.48
CA VAL A 114 -8.09 -1.41 9.51
C VAL A 114 -8.63 -1.73 10.91
N THR A 115 -8.00 -1.27 11.98
CA THR A 115 -8.47 -1.56 13.35
C THR A 115 -9.77 -0.79 13.67
N GLN A 116 -10.77 -1.47 14.22
CA GLN A 116 -11.95 -0.87 14.87
C GLN A 116 -11.76 -0.86 16.39
N GLY A 117 -12.08 0.26 17.05
CA GLY A 117 -11.92 0.41 18.50
C GLY A 117 -12.18 1.83 18.97
N ARG A 118 -11.60 2.23 20.11
CA ARG A 118 -11.72 3.62 20.64
C ARG A 118 -11.25 4.70 19.65
N HIS A 119 -10.39 4.32 18.71
CA HIS A 119 -9.97 5.13 17.58
C HIS A 119 -10.20 4.34 16.28
N THR A 120 -11.43 4.36 15.78
CA THR A 120 -11.79 3.75 14.49
C THR A 120 -10.81 4.22 13.41
N SER A 121 -10.18 3.28 12.70
CA SER A 121 -9.21 3.63 11.65
C SER A 121 -9.82 4.54 10.58
N ARG A 122 -8.97 5.28 9.89
CA ARG A 122 -9.40 6.20 8.82
C ARG A 122 -10.07 5.45 7.66
N LEU A 123 -9.68 4.21 7.35
CA LEU A 123 -10.34 3.40 6.33
C LEU A 123 -11.78 3.04 6.71
N TRP A 124 -12.03 2.76 7.98
CA TRP A 124 -13.39 2.54 8.48
C TRP A 124 -14.23 3.81 8.43
N PHE A 125 -13.66 4.95 8.81
CA PHE A 125 -14.35 6.24 8.67
C PHE A 125 -14.70 6.53 7.21
N TYR A 126 -13.76 6.30 6.28
CA TYR A 126 -14.01 6.46 4.85
C TYR A 126 -15.12 5.52 4.37
N LEU A 127 -15.06 4.24 4.74
CA LEU A 127 -16.09 3.25 4.40
C LEU A 127 -17.49 3.71 4.83
N TYR A 128 -17.64 4.26 6.04
CA TYR A 128 -18.94 4.76 6.52
C TYR A 128 -19.32 6.12 5.91
N GLY A 129 -18.35 7.01 5.71
CA GLY A 129 -18.57 8.36 5.18
C GLY A 129 -18.92 8.39 3.69
N VAL A 130 -18.45 7.41 2.90
CA VAL A 130 -18.69 7.36 1.45
C VAL A 130 -20.18 7.36 1.11
N HIS A 131 -21.02 6.64 1.86
CA HIS A 131 -22.46 6.62 1.59
C HIS A 131 -23.06 8.04 1.66
N GLY A 132 -22.76 8.78 2.72
CA GLY A 132 -23.24 10.17 2.88
C GLY A 132 -22.72 11.09 1.77
N MET A 133 -21.48 10.89 1.32
CA MET A 133 -20.91 11.64 0.19
C MET A 133 -21.60 11.31 -1.13
N MET A 134 -21.94 10.05 -1.36
CA MET A 134 -22.71 9.61 -2.54
C MET A 134 -24.14 10.18 -2.54
N GLU A 135 -24.80 10.23 -1.37
CA GLU A 135 -26.10 10.89 -1.23
C GLU A 135 -26.03 12.40 -1.46
N LYS A 136 -24.98 13.05 -0.95
CA LYS A 136 -24.73 14.48 -1.20
C LYS A 136 -24.53 14.74 -2.69
N LEU A 137 -23.78 13.88 -3.38
CA LEU A 137 -23.57 13.94 -4.83
C LEU A 137 -24.87 13.73 -5.62
N SER A 138 -25.76 12.84 -5.19
CA SER A 138 -27.02 12.58 -5.93
C SER A 138 -27.92 13.81 -5.96
N ARG A 139 -27.96 14.55 -4.84
CA ARG A 139 -28.75 15.77 -4.67
C ARG A 139 -28.04 17.03 -5.17
N ALA A 140 -26.78 16.94 -5.58
CA ALA A 140 -26.02 18.09 -6.02
C ALA A 140 -26.55 18.62 -7.38
N VAL A 141 -26.94 19.90 -7.37
CA VAL A 141 -27.38 20.63 -8.55
C VAL A 141 -26.17 21.21 -9.27
N GLY A 142 -26.24 21.30 -10.60
CA GLY A 142 -25.20 21.92 -11.44
C GLY A 142 -24.01 21.02 -11.79
N ILE A 143 -23.97 19.77 -11.28
CA ILE A 143 -22.97 18.78 -11.66
C ILE A 143 -23.54 17.91 -12.78
N ARG A 144 -22.82 17.80 -13.90
CA ARG A 144 -23.21 16.96 -15.04
C ARG A 144 -23.30 15.49 -14.60
N GLU A 145 -24.30 14.77 -15.09
CA GLU A 145 -24.52 13.35 -14.74
C GLU A 145 -23.33 12.45 -15.07
N SER A 146 -22.60 12.73 -16.17
CA SER A 146 -21.36 12.01 -16.49
C SER A 146 -20.27 12.20 -15.44
N VAL A 147 -20.18 13.39 -14.84
CA VAL A 147 -19.23 13.68 -13.76
C VAL A 147 -19.69 12.99 -12.47
N LYS A 148 -20.99 13.00 -12.17
CA LYS A 148 -21.54 12.27 -11.01
C LYS A 148 -21.22 10.77 -11.11
N ALA A 149 -21.51 10.15 -12.25
CA ALA A 149 -21.21 8.74 -12.52
C ALA A 149 -19.72 8.42 -12.31
N GLN A 150 -18.82 9.29 -12.80
CA GLN A 150 -17.40 9.13 -12.58
C GLN A 150 -17.03 9.22 -11.09
N MET A 151 -17.54 10.23 -10.38
CA MET A 151 -17.26 10.42 -8.95
C MET A 151 -17.80 9.26 -8.11
N TYR A 152 -18.99 8.71 -8.43
CA TYR A 152 -19.50 7.51 -7.78
C TYR A 152 -18.50 6.36 -7.84
N ASN A 153 -17.96 6.07 -9.02
CA ASN A 153 -16.97 5.01 -9.18
C ASN A 153 -15.65 5.31 -8.47
N GLU A 154 -15.25 6.57 -8.36
CA GLU A 154 -14.04 7.00 -7.65
C GLU A 154 -14.18 6.95 -6.12
N PHE A 155 -15.40 7.14 -5.59
CA PHE A 155 -15.67 6.96 -4.16
C PHE A 155 -15.57 5.50 -3.72
N VAL A 156 -15.78 4.55 -4.63
CA VAL A 156 -15.78 3.11 -4.30
C VAL A 156 -14.42 2.70 -3.72
N LEU A 157 -14.46 2.14 -2.51
CA LEU A 157 -13.32 1.46 -1.91
C LEU A 157 -12.90 0.26 -2.79
N PRO A 158 -11.64 0.14 -3.23
CA PRO A 158 -11.21 -0.96 -4.11
C PRO A 158 -11.01 -2.25 -3.31
N VAL A 159 -12.08 -2.98 -3.04
CA VAL A 159 -12.05 -4.22 -2.25
C VAL A 159 -11.08 -5.25 -2.83
N THR A 160 -10.98 -5.32 -4.17
CA THR A 160 -10.06 -6.24 -4.86
C THR A 160 -8.59 -5.95 -4.52
N TYR A 161 -8.23 -4.70 -4.21
CA TYR A 161 -6.90 -4.34 -3.71
C TYR A 161 -6.67 -4.83 -2.28
N PHE A 162 -7.62 -4.62 -1.37
CA PHE A 162 -7.52 -5.08 0.02
C PHE A 162 -7.52 -6.61 0.15
N GLU A 163 -8.20 -7.31 -0.76
CA GLU A 163 -8.12 -8.77 -0.86
C GLU A 163 -6.70 -9.27 -1.12
N LYS A 164 -5.88 -8.54 -1.89
CA LYS A 164 -4.47 -8.93 -2.11
C LYS A 164 -3.61 -8.71 -0.87
N GLN A 165 -3.88 -7.65 -0.12
CA GLN A 165 -3.23 -7.45 1.18
C GLN A 165 -3.59 -8.60 2.14
N LEU A 166 -4.85 -9.03 2.16
CA LEU A 166 -5.27 -10.21 2.93
C LEU A 166 -4.57 -11.49 2.44
N GLN A 167 -4.50 -11.73 1.13
CA GLN A 167 -3.77 -12.87 0.56
C GLN A 167 -2.28 -12.83 0.94
N LEU A 168 -1.66 -11.65 0.99
CA LEU A 168 -0.27 -11.49 1.42
C LEU A 168 -0.10 -11.89 2.89
N ILE A 169 -1.00 -11.43 3.77
CA ILE A 169 -1.00 -11.81 5.19
C ILE A 169 -1.14 -13.34 5.34
N GLU A 170 -2.09 -13.95 4.61
CA GLU A 170 -2.32 -15.39 4.64
C GLU A 170 -1.11 -16.20 4.15
N LYS A 171 -0.42 -15.73 3.10
CA LYS A 171 0.82 -16.35 2.62
C LYS A 171 1.95 -16.25 3.64
N LEU A 172 2.11 -15.09 4.28
CA LEU A 172 3.10 -14.91 5.35
C LEU A 172 2.83 -15.88 6.51
N LEU A 173 1.58 -16.01 6.96
CA LEU A 173 1.18 -16.94 8.03
C LEU A 173 1.40 -18.43 7.68
N ARG A 174 1.61 -18.79 6.42
CA ARG A 174 1.96 -20.18 6.03
C ARG A 174 3.46 -20.45 6.13
N LYS A 175 4.30 -19.42 6.25
CA LYS A 175 5.75 -19.58 6.35
C LYS A 175 6.15 -20.08 7.74
N PRO A 176 7.11 -21.02 7.84
CA PRO A 176 7.63 -21.50 9.12
C PRO A 176 8.03 -20.38 10.07
N LEU A 177 8.67 -19.31 9.55
CA LEU A 177 9.12 -18.16 10.35
C LEU A 177 7.98 -17.37 11.02
N PHE A 178 6.79 -17.32 10.40
CA PHE A 178 5.71 -16.41 10.83
C PHE A 178 4.44 -17.11 11.32
N ARG A 179 4.29 -18.42 11.07
CA ARG A 179 3.04 -19.18 11.25
C ARG A 179 2.46 -19.24 12.67
N HIS A 180 3.23 -18.86 13.69
CA HIS A 180 2.79 -18.88 15.09
C HIS A 180 2.69 -17.47 15.71
N ASN A 181 2.77 -16.42 14.89
CA ASN A 181 2.67 -15.05 15.37
C ASN A 181 1.20 -14.64 15.57
N ARG A 182 0.76 -14.57 16.84
CA ARG A 182 -0.61 -14.19 17.21
C ARG A 182 -1.01 -12.79 16.72
N GLU A 183 -0.07 -11.84 16.67
CA GLU A 183 -0.39 -10.50 16.17
C GLU A 183 -0.69 -10.51 14.67
N TYR A 184 -0.06 -11.43 13.93
CA TYR A 184 -0.30 -11.58 12.50
C TYR A 184 -1.67 -12.22 12.22
N GLU A 185 -2.06 -13.19 13.05
CA GLU A 185 -3.42 -13.76 13.01
C GLU A 185 -4.48 -12.69 13.32
N ARG A 186 -4.28 -11.87 14.34
CA ARG A 186 -5.19 -10.74 14.64
C ARG A 186 -5.28 -9.76 13.49
N THR A 187 -4.16 -9.47 12.84
CA THR A 187 -4.12 -8.59 11.66
C THR A 187 -4.92 -9.19 10.51
N ARG A 188 -4.76 -10.49 10.22
CA ARG A 188 -5.56 -11.23 9.24
C ARG A 188 -7.05 -11.12 9.55
N ASP A 189 -7.45 -11.34 10.80
CA ASP A 189 -8.85 -11.34 11.20
C ASP A 189 -9.50 -9.96 11.07
N ALA A 190 -8.77 -8.90 11.48
CA ALA A 190 -9.20 -7.52 11.30
C ALA A 190 -9.36 -7.16 9.80
N PHE A 191 -8.40 -7.57 8.96
CA PHE A 191 -8.47 -7.37 7.51
C PHE A 191 -9.61 -8.14 6.87
N SER A 192 -9.82 -9.39 7.26
CA SER A 192 -10.90 -10.24 6.76
C SER A 192 -12.28 -9.62 7.07
N LEU A 193 -12.45 -9.08 8.29
CA LEU A 193 -13.65 -8.33 8.66
C LEU A 193 -13.83 -7.08 7.80
N PHE A 194 -12.77 -6.30 7.59
CA PHE A 194 -12.81 -5.09 6.77
C PHE A 194 -13.19 -5.40 5.31
N VAL A 195 -12.52 -6.37 4.68
CA VAL A 195 -12.80 -6.82 3.31
C VAL A 195 -14.25 -7.29 3.18
N ARG A 196 -14.73 -8.12 4.10
CA ARG A 196 -16.12 -8.60 4.09
C ARG A 196 -17.12 -7.44 4.16
N THR A 197 -16.87 -6.47 5.05
CA THR A 197 -17.75 -5.32 5.21
C THR A 197 -17.71 -4.40 4.00
N GLY A 198 -16.53 -4.22 3.41
CA GLY A 198 -16.35 -3.52 2.14
C GLY A 198 -17.14 -4.13 1.00
N ARG A 199 -17.19 -5.47 0.88
CA ARG A 199 -18.02 -6.17 -0.14
C ARG A 199 -19.50 -5.86 0.03
N THR A 200 -20.00 -5.89 1.28
CA THR A 200 -21.40 -5.56 1.58
C THR A 200 -21.71 -4.11 1.19
N ALA A 201 -20.86 -3.17 1.61
CA ALA A 201 -21.02 -1.76 1.28
C ALA A 201 -20.98 -1.50 -0.24
N GLN A 202 -20.05 -2.15 -0.96
CA GLN A 202 -19.99 -2.05 -2.43
C GLN A 202 -21.28 -2.52 -3.10
N ALA A 203 -21.87 -3.64 -2.64
CA ALA A 203 -23.12 -4.15 -3.20
C ALA A 203 -24.26 -3.15 -2.99
N GLU A 204 -24.31 -2.50 -1.82
CA GLU A 204 -25.26 -1.44 -1.52
C GLU A 204 -25.04 -0.20 -2.39
N TRP A 205 -23.79 0.28 -2.52
CA TRP A 205 -23.48 1.44 -3.35
C TRP A 205 -23.77 1.19 -4.84
N SER A 206 -23.50 -0.01 -5.33
CA SER A 206 -23.84 -0.40 -6.70
C SER A 206 -25.36 -0.38 -6.93
N LYS A 207 -26.14 -0.86 -5.96
CA LYS A 207 -27.61 -0.85 -6.03
C LYS A 207 -28.18 0.57 -5.97
N ASN A 208 -27.67 1.41 -5.07
CA ASN A 208 -28.25 2.71 -4.76
C ASN A 208 -27.77 3.83 -5.70
N PHE A 209 -26.54 3.73 -6.21
CA PHE A 209 -25.89 4.80 -6.96
C PHE A 209 -25.29 4.35 -8.31
N GLY A 210 -25.36 3.06 -8.65
CA GLY A 210 -24.66 2.51 -9.82
C GLY A 210 -23.14 2.54 -9.68
N ALA A 211 -22.62 2.78 -8.48
CA ALA A 211 -21.19 2.88 -8.20
C ALA A 211 -20.55 1.50 -8.22
N THR A 212 -19.58 1.28 -9.11
CA THR A 212 -18.91 -0.02 -9.27
C THR A 212 -17.41 0.12 -9.24
N GLU A 213 -16.74 -0.81 -8.56
CA GLU A 213 -15.29 -0.95 -8.64
C GLU A 213 -14.91 -1.39 -10.06
N ASN A 214 -13.93 -0.73 -10.66
CA ASN A 214 -13.30 -1.22 -11.90
C ASN A 214 -12.39 -2.41 -11.59
N LYS A 215 -13.00 -3.59 -11.35
CA LYS A 215 -12.30 -4.81 -10.92
C LYS A 215 -11.17 -5.20 -11.88
N GLU A 216 -11.34 -5.00 -13.19
CA GLU A 216 -10.34 -5.38 -14.20
C GLU A 216 -8.99 -4.71 -13.98
N LYS A 217 -8.99 -3.45 -13.53
CA LYS A 217 -7.76 -2.73 -13.16
C LYS A 217 -7.03 -3.39 -11.98
N PHE A 218 -7.76 -4.16 -11.17
CA PHE A 218 -7.27 -4.76 -9.95
C PHE A 218 -7.12 -6.29 -10.02
N LYS A 219 -7.47 -7.01 -11.08
CA LYS A 219 -7.37 -8.49 -11.08
C LYS A 219 -5.94 -9.00 -11.22
N LEU A 220 -5.55 -9.99 -10.40
CA LEU A 220 -4.20 -10.58 -10.43
C LEU A 220 -3.88 -11.30 -11.75
N GLU A 221 -4.87 -11.89 -12.42
CA GLU A 221 -4.71 -12.67 -13.66
C GLU A 221 -4.18 -11.85 -14.85
N HIS A 222 -4.29 -10.52 -14.80
CA HIS A 222 -3.72 -9.61 -15.80
C HIS A 222 -2.22 -9.37 -15.63
N PHE A 223 -1.63 -9.89 -14.55
CA PHE A 223 -0.24 -9.65 -14.19
C PHE A 223 0.58 -10.94 -14.25
N SER A 224 1.82 -10.80 -14.71
CA SER A 224 2.80 -11.88 -14.66
C SER A 224 4.20 -11.31 -14.51
N LEU A 225 5.10 -12.06 -13.89
CA LEU A 225 6.51 -11.66 -13.81
C LEU A 225 7.13 -11.49 -15.20
N THR A 226 6.62 -12.19 -16.22
CA THR A 226 7.06 -12.03 -17.61
C THR A 226 6.71 -10.66 -18.17
N LEU A 227 5.51 -10.14 -17.89
CA LEU A 227 5.12 -8.78 -18.30
C LEU A 227 6.05 -7.74 -17.65
N TYR A 228 6.30 -7.86 -16.35
CA TYR A 228 7.24 -6.99 -15.65
C TYR A 228 8.67 -7.08 -16.22
N ARG A 229 9.13 -8.28 -16.61
CA ARG A 229 10.46 -8.48 -17.23
C ARG A 229 10.56 -7.77 -18.57
N ARG A 230 9.49 -7.82 -19.38
CA ARG A 230 9.43 -7.14 -20.67
C ARG A 230 9.44 -5.61 -20.52
N SER A 231 8.82 -5.08 -19.47
CA SER A 231 8.85 -3.65 -19.15
C SER A 231 10.14 -3.21 -18.43
N GLN A 232 11.14 -4.09 -18.31
CA GLN A 232 12.43 -3.82 -17.66
C GLN A 232 12.29 -3.29 -16.22
N ASP A 233 11.29 -3.78 -15.48
CA ASP A 233 11.07 -3.33 -14.12
C ASP A 233 12.27 -3.67 -13.22
N SER A 234 12.86 -2.68 -12.55
CA SER A 234 14.08 -2.88 -11.76
C SER A 234 13.84 -3.75 -10.52
N ARG A 235 12.60 -3.82 -10.02
CA ARG A 235 12.22 -4.58 -8.81
C ARG A 235 12.35 -6.09 -9.01
N ILE A 236 12.10 -6.59 -10.21
CA ILE A 236 12.25 -8.02 -10.56
C ILE A 236 13.68 -8.39 -10.98
N THR A 237 14.44 -7.43 -11.53
CA THR A 237 15.74 -7.70 -12.13
C THR A 237 16.75 -7.96 -11.00
N ARG A 238 17.35 -9.15 -10.92
CA ARG A 238 18.49 -9.36 -9.99
C ARG A 238 19.62 -8.50 -10.51
N ARG A 239 20.09 -7.52 -9.72
CA ARG A 239 21.41 -6.91 -9.96
C ARG A 239 22.42 -8.06 -9.93
N ARG A 240 22.87 -8.51 -11.11
CA ARG A 240 24.11 -9.30 -11.18
C ARG A 240 25.18 -8.38 -10.60
N ARG A 241 25.68 -8.68 -9.41
CA ARG A 241 26.99 -8.16 -9.00
C ARG A 241 27.96 -8.73 -10.03
N THR A 242 28.35 -7.91 -11.01
CA THR A 242 29.46 -8.23 -11.90
C THR A 242 30.67 -8.34 -10.98
N ARG A 243 31.04 -9.56 -10.58
CA ARG A 243 32.38 -9.82 -10.06
C ARG A 243 33.32 -9.59 -11.23
N SER A 244 33.75 -8.35 -11.45
CA SER A 244 35.02 -8.13 -12.11
C SER A 244 36.08 -8.55 -11.09
N LEU A 245 36.37 -9.85 -11.06
CA LEU A 245 37.69 -10.31 -10.65
C LEU A 245 38.65 -9.67 -11.66
N SER A 246 39.21 -8.51 -11.30
CA SER A 246 40.45 -8.06 -11.87
C SER A 246 41.51 -9.07 -11.46
N ALA A 247 41.60 -10.12 -12.27
CA ALA A 247 42.82 -10.88 -12.42
C ALA A 247 43.90 -9.88 -12.85
N THR A 248 44.79 -9.55 -11.92
CA THR A 248 46.13 -9.12 -12.29
C THR A 248 47.07 -9.67 -11.24
N LYS A 249 47.91 -10.57 -11.72
CA LYS A 249 49.08 -11.15 -11.07
C LYS A 249 50.11 -10.08 -10.76
#